data_AF-A0A367JRA5-F1
#
_entry.id   AF-A0A367JRA5-F1
#
_cell.length_a   1.000
_cell.length_b   1.000
_cell.length_c   1.000
_cell.angle_alpha   90.00
_cell.angle_beta   90.00
_cell.angle_gamma   90.00
#
_symmetry.space_group_name_H-M   'P 1'
#
loop_
_entity.id
_entity.type
_entity.pdbx_description
1 polymer ?
#
loop_
_entity_poly.entity_id
_entity_poly.type
_entity_poly.pdbx_seq_one_letter_code
_entity_poly.pdbx_strand_id
1 'polypeptide(L)'
;MKLATISLALLLTVSNFVSGSAEQTTFDLEPDFRTQKNILFSAGFGGSSHIVWVLSILEELQARGHHTIYYTREDHAKFIKNAPSVELIVGAPSLVSKEEMQTIQKGLISMSIVDQYAYIIDLFGNR
;
A
#
# COMPACT_ATOMS: atom_id res chain seq x y z
N MET A 1 -19.86 28.72 -37.35
CA MET A 1 -19.65 27.45 -36.60
C MET A 1 -18.80 26.46 -37.41
N LYS A 2 -17.56 26.83 -37.78
CA LYS A 2 -16.66 25.92 -38.53
C LYS A 2 -15.23 25.91 -37.99
N LEU A 3 -14.74 27.03 -37.46
CA LEU A 3 -13.38 27.12 -36.91
C LEU A 3 -13.23 26.46 -35.53
N ALA A 4 -14.17 26.69 -34.60
CA ALA A 4 -14.10 26.12 -33.25
C ALA A 4 -14.14 24.58 -33.23
N THR A 5 -14.89 23.97 -34.14
CA THR A 5 -15.00 22.51 -34.28
C THR A 5 -13.72 21.89 -34.85
N ILE A 6 -13.04 22.60 -35.76
CA ILE A 6 -11.75 22.16 -36.33
C ILE A 6 -10.64 22.27 -35.27
N SER A 7 -10.62 23.35 -34.48
CA SER A 7 -9.66 23.50 -33.38
C SER A 7 -9.81 22.42 -32.30
N LEU A 8 -11.05 22.03 -31.95
CA LEU A 8 -11.30 20.97 -30.98
C LEU A 8 -10.87 19.59 -31.51
N ALA A 9 -11.05 19.32 -32.81
CA ALA A 9 -10.60 18.08 -33.44
C ALA A 9 -9.06 17.98 -33.49
N LEU A 10 -8.37 19.09 -33.78
CA LEU A 10 -6.89 19.13 -33.79
C LEU A 10 -6.30 18.93 -32.39
N LEU A 11 -6.89 19.50 -31.34
CA LEU A 11 -6.45 19.34 -29.95
C LEU A 11 -6.58 17.89 -29.45
N LEU A 12 -7.57 17.12 -29.94
CA LEU A 12 -7.76 15.71 -29.57
C LEU A 12 -6.78 14.75 -30.29
N THR A 13 -6.20 15.16 -31.42
CA THR A 13 -5.21 14.35 -32.15
C THR A 13 -3.78 14.46 -31.62
N VAL A 14 -3.41 15.55 -30.92
CA VAL A 14 -2.04 15.72 -30.39
C VAL A 14 -1.82 14.96 -29.07
N SER A 15 -2.88 14.57 -28.36
CA SER A 15 -2.79 13.93 -27.04
C SER A 15 -2.47 12.43 -27.07
N ASN A 16 -2.22 11.82 -28.24
CA ASN A 16 -2.02 10.37 -28.35
C ASN A 16 -0.71 9.89 -29.01
N PHE A 17 0.28 10.75 -29.22
CA PHE A 17 1.56 10.30 -29.78
C PHE A 17 2.77 10.91 -29.05
N VAL A 18 3.05 10.41 -27.85
CA VAL A 18 4.45 10.20 -27.43
C VAL A 18 4.82 8.81 -27.89
N SER A 19 5.30 8.71 -29.13
CA SER A 19 6.15 7.58 -29.53
C SER A 19 7.52 7.86 -28.95
N GLY A 20 7.72 7.45 -27.70
CA GLY A 20 9.07 7.09 -27.29
C GLY A 20 9.53 6.02 -28.28
N SER A 21 10.68 6.23 -28.93
CA SER A 21 11.40 5.15 -29.59
C SER A 21 11.71 4.11 -28.53
N ALA A 22 10.79 3.17 -28.32
CA ALA A 22 11.10 1.92 -27.69
C ALA A 22 12.02 1.20 -28.67
N GLU A 23 13.32 1.49 -28.60
CA GLU A 23 14.23 0.36 -28.58
C GLU A 23 13.77 -0.49 -27.40
N GLN A 24 12.88 -1.41 -27.72
CA GLN A 24 12.47 -2.49 -26.86
C GLN A 24 13.72 -3.36 -26.74
N THR A 25 14.67 -2.92 -25.91
CA THR A 25 15.28 -3.88 -25.00
C THR A 25 14.10 -4.36 -24.18
N THR A 26 13.42 -5.38 -24.70
CA THR A 26 12.57 -6.24 -23.91
C THR A 26 13.46 -6.59 -22.72
N PHE A 27 13.20 -5.96 -21.58
CA PHE A 27 13.56 -6.54 -20.31
C PHE A 27 12.66 -7.78 -20.23
N ASP A 28 13.02 -8.79 -21.03
CA ASP A 28 12.50 -10.14 -20.88
C ASP A 28 13.06 -10.56 -19.54
N LEU A 29 12.29 -10.24 -18.50
CA LEU A 29 12.49 -10.80 -17.18
C LEU A 29 12.38 -12.30 -17.40
N GLU A 30 13.52 -12.97 -17.36
CA GLU A 30 13.59 -14.42 -17.27
C GLU A 30 12.56 -14.86 -16.22
N PRO A 31 11.63 -15.78 -16.54
CA PRO A 31 10.59 -16.21 -15.61
C PRO A 31 11.20 -16.94 -14.39
N ASP A 32 11.71 -16.17 -13.45
CA ASP A 32 12.39 -16.63 -12.24
C ASP A 32 11.41 -16.75 -11.06
N PHE A 33 10.10 -16.84 -11.34
CA PHE A 33 9.06 -16.88 -10.32
C PHE A 33 9.15 -18.11 -9.38
N ARG A 34 10.05 -19.06 -9.68
CA ARG A 34 10.38 -20.23 -8.84
C ARG A 34 11.73 -20.14 -8.14
N THR A 35 12.52 -19.09 -8.39
CA THR A 35 13.80 -18.91 -7.71
C THR A 35 13.58 -18.29 -6.33
N GLN A 36 14.43 -18.66 -5.38
CA GLN A 36 14.43 -18.05 -4.07
C GLN A 36 14.80 -16.56 -4.17
N LYS A 37 14.09 -15.71 -3.44
CA LYS A 37 14.24 -14.24 -3.45
C LYS A 37 14.28 -13.70 -2.03
N ASN A 38 14.91 -12.55 -1.85
CA ASN A 38 14.78 -11.72 -0.66
C ASN A 38 13.68 -10.70 -0.91
N ILE A 39 12.60 -10.75 -0.12
CA ILE A 39 11.39 -9.96 -0.32
C ILE A 39 11.21 -9.06 0.89
N LEU A 40 11.42 -7.76 0.70
CA LEU A 40 11.03 -6.74 1.66
C LEU A 40 9.64 -6.24 1.32
N PHE A 41 8.72 -6.27 2.28
CA PHE A 41 7.37 -5.73 2.10
C PHE A 41 7.05 -4.74 3.22
N SER A 42 6.40 -3.63 2.87
CA SER A 42 5.92 -2.65 3.84
C SER A 42 4.47 -2.27 3.61
N ALA A 43 3.72 -2.22 4.72
CA ALA A 43 2.37 -1.66 4.76
C ALA A 43 2.34 -0.51 5.78
N GLY A 44 2.43 0.72 5.28
CA GLY A 44 2.41 1.93 6.09
C GLY A 44 1.02 2.36 6.57
N PHE A 45 -0.06 1.67 6.20
CA PHE A 45 -1.42 2.02 6.59
C PHE A 45 -2.34 0.79 6.62
N GLY A 46 -3.48 0.91 7.31
CA GLY A 46 -4.50 -0.14 7.41
C GLY A 46 -4.65 -0.68 8.83
N GLY A 47 -5.83 -1.24 9.11
CA GLY A 47 -6.17 -1.84 10.40
C GLY A 47 -5.51 -3.20 10.64
N SER A 48 -5.80 -3.80 11.80
CA SER A 48 -5.28 -5.12 12.18
C SER A 48 -5.58 -6.21 11.14
N SER A 49 -6.76 -6.19 10.52
CA SER A 49 -7.15 -7.13 9.48
C SER A 49 -6.24 -7.08 8.26
N HIS A 50 -5.87 -5.86 7.82
CA HIS A 50 -4.96 -5.66 6.70
C HIS A 50 -3.57 -6.22 6.99
N ILE A 51 -3.03 -5.95 8.18
CA ILE A 51 -1.69 -6.41 8.58
C ILE A 51 -1.64 -7.94 8.66
N VAL A 52 -2.66 -8.56 9.28
CA VAL A 52 -2.74 -10.02 9.39
C VAL A 52 -2.82 -10.67 8.00
N TRP A 53 -3.58 -10.08 7.09
CA TRP A 53 -3.66 -10.56 5.71
C TRP A 53 -2.30 -10.46 4.98
N VAL A 54 -1.60 -9.33 5.10
CA VAL A 54 -0.25 -9.16 4.54
C VAL A 54 0.72 -10.22 5.08
N LEU A 55 0.75 -10.41 6.40
CA LEU A 55 1.63 -11.40 7.03
C LEU A 55 1.35 -12.82 6.53
N SER A 56 0.09 -13.19 6.29
CA SER A 56 -0.26 -14.50 5.74
C SER A 56 0.32 -14.75 4.34
N ILE A 57 0.45 -13.69 3.53
CA ILE A 57 1.08 -13.77 2.21
C ILE A 57 2.60 -13.97 2.36
N LEU A 58 3.22 -13.25 3.30
CA LEU A 58 4.66 -13.37 3.56
C LEU A 58 5.02 -14.77 4.09
N GLU A 59 4.21 -15.36 4.97
CA GLU A 59 4.42 -16.74 5.42
C GLU A 59 4.30 -17.74 4.26
N GLU A 60 3.32 -17.57 3.38
CA GLU A 60 3.17 -18.43 2.19
C GLU A 60 4.39 -18.30 1.26
N LEU A 61 4.93 -17.09 1.09
CA LEU A 61 6.16 -16.87 0.33
C LEU A 61 7.37 -17.52 1.01
N GLN A 62 7.46 -17.43 2.34
CA GLN A 62 8.50 -18.10 3.11
C GLN A 62 8.41 -19.63 2.96
N ALA A 63 7.21 -20.20 3.02
CA ALA A 63 6.95 -21.62 2.82
C ALA A 63 7.33 -22.11 1.42
N ARG A 64 7.33 -21.22 0.42
CA ARG A 64 7.81 -21.47 -0.95
C ARG A 64 9.32 -21.31 -1.12
N GLY A 65 10.05 -21.02 -0.05
CA GLY A 65 11.51 -20.91 -0.03
C GLY A 65 12.04 -19.50 -0.23
N HIS A 66 11.21 -18.46 -0.21
CA HIS A 66 11.69 -17.08 -0.20
C HIS A 66 12.12 -16.66 1.22
N HIS A 67 13.01 -15.67 1.30
CA HIS A 67 13.28 -14.97 2.54
C HIS A 67 12.43 -13.71 2.58
N THR A 68 11.56 -13.58 3.59
CA THR A 68 10.62 -12.47 3.69
C THR A 68 10.89 -11.60 4.91
N ILE A 69 10.82 -10.29 4.68
CA ILE A 69 11.05 -9.25 5.67
C ILE A 69 9.84 -8.32 5.65
N TYR A 70 9.21 -8.14 6.81
CA TYR A 70 8.14 -7.18 7.02
C TYR A 70 8.68 -5.90 7.66
N TYR A 71 8.65 -4.81 6.89
CA TYR A 71 9.06 -3.48 7.35
C TYR A 71 7.83 -2.66 7.75
N THR A 72 7.75 -2.27 9.02
CA THR A 72 6.55 -1.65 9.58
C THR A 72 6.85 -0.65 10.69
N ARG A 73 5.80 -0.05 11.23
CA ARG A 73 5.81 0.81 12.41
C ARG A 73 5.69 0.02 13.72
N GLU A 74 6.11 0.65 14.82
CA GLU A 74 6.07 0.09 16.18
C GLU A 74 4.66 -0.37 16.62
N ASP A 75 3.61 0.40 16.34
CA ASP A 75 2.22 0.07 16.68
C ASP A 75 1.69 -1.20 16.00
N HIS A 76 2.32 -1.58 14.88
CA HIS A 76 2.00 -2.74 14.08
C HIS A 76 2.92 -3.94 14.38
N ALA A 77 4.08 -3.75 15.04
CA ALA A 77 5.04 -4.82 15.34
C ALA A 77 4.41 -6.01 16.09
N LYS A 78 3.44 -5.74 16.97
CA LYS A 78 2.71 -6.75 17.76
C LYS A 78 2.02 -7.84 16.94
N PHE A 79 1.76 -7.61 15.65
CA PHE A 79 1.08 -8.59 14.79
C PHE A 79 2.02 -9.69 14.28
N ILE A 80 3.35 -9.48 14.33
CA ILE A 80 4.34 -10.48 13.87
C ILE A 80 4.24 -11.81 14.62
N LYS A 81 3.70 -11.82 15.85
CA LYS A 81 3.52 -13.03 16.65
C LYS A 81 2.73 -14.15 15.94
N ASN A 82 1.91 -13.78 14.96
CA ASN A 82 1.11 -14.71 14.16
C ASN A 82 1.86 -15.22 12.93
N ALA A 83 3.04 -14.69 12.63
CA ALA A 83 3.87 -15.02 11.47
C ALA A 83 5.35 -15.11 11.86
N PRO A 84 5.74 -16.07 12.74
CA PRO A 84 7.07 -16.12 13.35
C PRO A 84 8.19 -16.46 12.36
N SER A 85 7.84 -16.91 11.15
CA SER A 85 8.79 -17.21 10.09
C SER A 85 9.27 -15.96 9.34
N VAL A 86 8.54 -14.85 9.42
CA VAL A 86 8.82 -13.59 8.72
C VAL A 86 9.76 -12.74 9.58
N GLU A 87 10.83 -12.21 8.97
CA GLU A 87 11.71 -11.26 9.65
C GLU A 87 10.98 -9.92 9.87
N LEU A 88 11.12 -9.31 11.04
CA LEU A 88 10.53 -8.00 11.34
C LEU A 88 11.60 -6.92 11.39
N ILE A 89 11.37 -5.85 10.64
CA ILE A 89 12.09 -4.58 10.79
C ILE A 89 11.11 -3.50 11.20
N VAL A 90 11.34 -2.89 12.37
CA VAL A 90 10.63 -1.70 12.79
C VAL A 90 11.39 -0.47 12.32
N GLY A 91 10.80 0.28 11.40
CA GLY A 91 11.45 1.41 10.76
C GLY A 91 10.85 2.78 11.07
N ALA A 92 9.71 2.82 11.76
CA ALA A 92 9.01 4.05 12.09
C ALA A 92 8.28 3.96 13.44
N PRO A 93 8.10 5.09 14.15
CA PRO A 93 7.34 5.12 15.38
C PRO A 93 5.84 4.86 15.14
N SER A 94 5.11 4.64 16.22
CA SER A 94 3.65 4.55 16.20
C SER A 94 3.01 5.80 15.58
N LEU A 95 1.94 5.63 14.80
CA LEU A 95 1.27 6.73 14.12
C LEU A 95 0.47 7.64 15.08
N VAL A 96 -0.04 7.03 16.14
CA VAL A 96 -0.83 7.67 17.21
C VAL A 96 -0.37 7.12 18.55
N SER A 97 -0.45 7.95 19.60
CA SER A 97 -0.20 7.47 20.96
C SER A 97 -1.34 6.56 21.44
N LYS A 98 -1.13 5.82 22.55
CA LYS A 98 -2.20 4.99 23.13
C LYS A 98 -3.37 5.84 23.63
N GLU A 99 -3.07 6.98 24.22
CA GLU A 99 -4.04 7.94 24.77
C GLU A 99 -4.86 8.59 23.63
N GLU A 100 -4.18 8.95 22.55
CA GLU A 100 -4.81 9.48 21.34
C GLU A 100 -5.73 8.43 20.70
N MET A 101 -5.26 7.18 20.57
CA MET A 101 -6.08 6.09 20.03
C MET A 101 -7.34 5.82 20.88
N GLN A 102 -7.24 5.90 22.21
CA GLN A 102 -8.41 5.79 23.09
C GLN A 102 -9.40 6.93 22.89
N THR A 103 -8.91 8.14 22.65
CA THR A 103 -9.74 9.32 22.39
C THR A 103 -10.46 9.17 21.06
N ILE A 104 -9.73 8.75 20.01
CA ILE A 104 -10.28 8.43 18.69
C ILE A 104 -11.39 7.37 18.83
N GLN A 105 -11.12 6.25 19.51
CA GLN A 105 -12.11 5.19 19.70
C GLN A 105 -13.39 5.67 20.40
N LYS A 106 -13.25 6.46 21.47
CA LYS A 106 -14.41 7.02 22.18
C LYS A 106 -15.22 7.95 21.27
N GLY A 107 -14.54 8.80 20.48
CA GLY A 107 -15.19 9.68 19.51
C GLY A 107 -15.97 8.90 18.45
N LEU A 108 -15.37 7.85 17.89
CA LEU A 108 -15.98 7.01 16.87
C LEU A 108 -17.27 6.32 17.36
N ILE A 109 -17.29 5.82 18.60
CA ILE A 109 -18.45 5.11 19.16
C ILE A 109 -19.69 6.02 19.23
N SER A 110 -19.50 7.33 19.38
CA SER A 110 -20.60 8.30 19.39
C SER A 110 -21.08 8.75 18.01
N MET A 111 -20.42 8.33 16.93
CA MET A 111 -20.68 8.78 15.56
C MET A 111 -21.48 7.75 14.76
N SER A 112 -22.23 8.22 13.75
CA SER A 112 -22.80 7.34 12.74
C SER A 112 -21.70 6.71 11.89
N ILE A 113 -21.98 5.59 11.21
CA ILE A 113 -20.97 4.92 10.37
C ILE A 113 -20.40 5.86 9.30
N VAL A 114 -21.24 6.70 8.67
CA VAL A 114 -20.78 7.63 7.64
C VAL A 114 -19.84 8.68 8.23
N ASP A 115 -20.18 9.23 9.40
CA ASP A 115 -19.35 10.22 10.08
C ASP A 115 -18.04 9.61 10.58
N GLN A 116 -18.06 8.36 11.04
CA GLN A 116 -16.84 7.62 11.38
C GLN A 116 -15.90 7.52 10.17
N TYR A 117 -16.41 7.16 8.99
CA TYR A 117 -15.60 7.07 7.77
C TYR A 117 -15.02 8.44 7.38
N ALA A 118 -15.83 9.49 7.37
CA ALA A 118 -15.36 10.85 7.06
C ALA A 118 -14.28 11.31 8.04
N TYR A 119 -14.49 11.10 9.34
CA TYR A 119 -13.54 11.44 10.39
C TYR A 119 -12.21 10.70 10.26
N ILE A 120 -12.24 9.39 9.98
CA ILE A 120 -11.02 8.59 9.79
C ILE A 120 -10.24 9.04 8.55
N ILE A 121 -10.93 9.32 7.45
CA ILE A 121 -10.30 9.83 6.23
C ILE A 121 -9.65 11.19 6.47
N ASP A 122 -10.31 12.10 7.17
CA ASP A 122 -9.76 13.42 7.48
C ASP A 122 -8.57 13.33 8.45
N LEU A 123 -8.71 12.54 9.52
CA LEU A 123 -7.71 12.38 10.57
C LEU A 123 -6.39 11.80 10.04
N PHE A 124 -6.45 10.86 9.12
CA PHE A 124 -5.27 10.19 8.56
C PHE A 124 -4.86 10.69 7.18
N GLY A 125 -5.75 11.37 6.44
CA GLY A 125 -5.44 11.97 5.14
C GLY A 125 -4.62 13.25 5.24
N ASN A 126 -4.67 13.93 6.39
CA ASN A 126 -3.93 15.18 6.65
C ASN A 126 -2.65 14.98 7.48
N ARG A 127 -2.20 13.74 7.70
CA ARG A 127 -0.98 13.40 8.46
C ARG A 127 0.19 13.01 7.57
#